data_AF-A0A1Q9S753-F1
#
_entry.id   AF-A0A1Q9S753-F1
#
_cell.length_a   1.000
_cell.length_b   1.000
_cell.length_c   1.000
_cell.angle_alpha   90.00
_cell.angle_beta   90.00
_cell.angle_gamma   90.00
#
_symmetry.space_group_name_H-M   'P 1'
#
loop_
_entity.id
_entity.type
_entity.pdbx_description
1 polymer ?
#
loop_
_entity_poly.entity_id
_entity_poly.type
_entity_poly.pdbx_seq_one_letter_code
_entity_poly.pdbx_strand_id
1 'polypeptide(L)'
;MTTAAATRSRRRRTRGVAGLLLLLVTCWATLLLTDAATTDDPVLVAVSPADGETAKSPDEVRLSFDRPVPAGLATVHMTVANGQQVVEGRPYAVPGDPHTIAVPMPRTRYAGTYSVAWSVPSGTLEPVTGTSAFHVFAPTAPVAVPQLPADRDPAVIAIHTAFQVAATAAFALGAGVAFVLAAAWPAGSAHRPARRPITYAWWALVVATLGSIASFGGYVGRLPLTESFDPAVVSAAFASDVGASLLVRLLVLVPVTIGLAQLLTGAPAATTARRWFRAGTVLAGAAAPAATWALARPHGPDPISPLAVGAEIVLLLAVAVCVGAPVLLWVLMRTAGAPCNGPRCRGSPASCPSEASRCW
;
A
#
# COMPACT_ATOMS: atom_id res chain seq x y z
N MET A 1 -13.57 -40.72 -32.78
CA MET A 1 -13.40 -39.25 -32.60
C MET A 1 -13.68 -38.75 -31.18
N THR A 2 -14.42 -39.48 -30.33
CA THR A 2 -14.80 -39.07 -28.96
C THR A 2 -13.65 -39.06 -27.93
N THR A 3 -12.65 -39.93 -28.07
CA THR A 3 -11.50 -40.05 -27.15
C THR A 3 -10.49 -38.89 -27.27
N ALA A 4 -10.31 -38.31 -28.46
CA ALA A 4 -9.41 -37.17 -28.69
C ALA A 4 -9.96 -35.84 -28.11
N ALA A 5 -11.30 -35.69 -28.08
CA ALA A 5 -11.95 -34.53 -27.48
C ALA A 5 -11.90 -34.57 -25.95
N ALA A 6 -12.10 -35.74 -25.34
CA ALA A 6 -12.00 -35.95 -23.90
C ALA A 6 -10.57 -35.75 -23.35
N THR A 7 -9.55 -36.15 -24.11
CA THR A 7 -8.14 -35.93 -23.75
C THR A 7 -7.73 -34.47 -23.89
N ARG A 8 -8.17 -33.75 -24.94
CA ARG A 8 -7.96 -32.29 -25.08
C ARG A 8 -8.63 -31.49 -23.96
N SER A 9 -9.85 -31.86 -23.55
CA SER A 9 -10.56 -31.18 -22.46
C SER A 9 -9.89 -31.43 -21.10
N ARG A 10 -9.39 -32.65 -20.85
CA ARG A 10 -8.63 -33.02 -19.63
C ARG A 10 -7.27 -32.30 -19.56
N ARG A 11 -6.55 -32.18 -20.69
CA ARG A 11 -5.27 -31.42 -20.79
C ARG A 11 -5.45 -29.91 -20.62
N ARG A 12 -6.52 -29.30 -21.15
CA ARG A 12 -6.87 -27.90 -20.86
C ARG A 12 -7.27 -27.70 -19.40
N ARG A 13 -7.94 -28.68 -18.79
CA ARG A 13 -8.34 -28.68 -17.36
C ARG A 13 -7.14 -28.70 -16.42
N THR A 14 -6.19 -29.61 -16.63
CA THR A 14 -5.00 -29.73 -15.78
C THR A 14 -4.06 -28.54 -15.92
N ARG A 15 -3.93 -27.98 -17.13
CA ARG A 15 -3.18 -26.73 -17.36
C ARG A 15 -3.79 -25.52 -16.66
N GLY A 16 -5.12 -25.42 -16.59
CA GLY A 16 -5.79 -24.32 -15.88
C GLY A 16 -5.61 -24.41 -14.35
N VAL A 17 -5.66 -25.61 -13.77
CA VAL A 17 -5.43 -25.80 -12.32
C VAL A 17 -3.96 -25.63 -11.96
N ALA A 18 -3.04 -26.19 -12.75
CA ALA A 18 -1.60 -26.00 -12.56
C ALA A 18 -1.19 -24.53 -12.70
N GLY A 19 -1.78 -23.78 -13.64
CA GLY A 19 -1.57 -22.34 -13.77
C GLY A 19 -2.08 -21.55 -12.56
N LEU A 20 -3.24 -21.90 -12.00
CA LEU A 20 -3.78 -21.27 -10.80
C LEU A 20 -2.93 -21.55 -9.55
N LEU A 21 -2.45 -22.79 -9.39
CA LEU A 21 -1.53 -23.16 -8.32
C LEU A 21 -0.18 -22.45 -8.47
N LEU A 22 0.35 -22.35 -9.70
CA LEU A 22 1.57 -21.59 -9.96
C LEU A 22 1.39 -20.12 -9.58
N LEU A 23 0.27 -19.49 -9.96
CA LEU A 23 -0.02 -18.10 -9.60
C LEU A 23 -0.12 -17.91 -8.09
N LEU A 24 -0.74 -18.84 -7.36
CA LEU A 24 -0.79 -18.81 -5.90
C LEU A 24 0.62 -18.94 -5.30
N VAL A 25 1.42 -19.88 -5.78
CA VAL A 25 2.81 -20.06 -5.35
C VAL A 25 3.62 -18.80 -5.65
N THR A 26 3.49 -18.20 -6.84
CA THR A 26 4.18 -16.95 -7.18
C THR A 26 3.73 -15.81 -6.27
N CYS A 27 2.45 -15.71 -5.95
CA CYS A 27 1.88 -14.68 -5.10
C CYS A 27 2.38 -14.78 -3.65
N TRP A 28 2.47 -15.99 -3.10
CA TRP A 28 3.01 -16.22 -1.77
C TRP A 28 4.54 -16.16 -1.74
N ALA A 29 5.22 -16.65 -2.77
CA ALA A 29 6.66 -16.53 -2.89
C ALA A 29 7.09 -15.07 -2.95
N THR A 30 6.44 -14.24 -3.77
CA THR A 30 6.74 -12.79 -3.86
C THR A 30 6.55 -12.07 -2.52
N LEU A 31 5.56 -12.48 -1.72
CA LEU A 31 5.31 -11.93 -0.39
C LEU A 31 6.33 -12.42 0.66
N LEU A 32 6.75 -13.68 0.57
CA LEU A 32 7.72 -14.29 1.50
C LEU A 32 9.18 -13.94 1.17
N LEU A 33 9.46 -13.51 -0.07
CA LEU A 33 10.79 -13.06 -0.53
C LEU A 33 11.09 -11.62 -0.12
N THR A 34 10.08 -10.85 0.29
CA THR A 34 10.29 -9.55 0.90
C THR A 34 10.48 -9.70 2.40
N ASP A 35 11.64 -9.28 2.89
CA ASP A 35 11.94 -9.25 4.32
C ASP A 35 10.81 -8.54 5.06
N ALA A 36 10.30 -9.18 6.11
CA ALA A 36 9.36 -8.54 7.01
C ALA A 36 10.06 -7.30 7.61
N ALA A 37 9.37 -6.16 7.59
CA ALA A 37 9.86 -4.93 8.19
C ALA A 37 10.45 -5.23 9.56
N THR A 38 11.70 -4.84 9.78
CA THR A 38 12.33 -5.05 11.07
C THR A 38 11.64 -4.15 12.09
N THR A 39 11.00 -4.75 13.09
CA THR A 39 10.10 -4.05 14.03
C THR A 39 10.83 -3.16 15.04
N ASP A 40 12.16 -3.12 15.01
CA ASP A 40 12.95 -2.34 15.96
C ASP A 40 13.16 -0.92 15.46
N ASP A 41 12.92 0.04 16.35
CA ASP A 41 13.11 1.46 16.06
C ASP A 41 14.60 1.82 15.99
N PRO A 42 15.00 2.78 15.12
CA PRO A 42 16.37 3.24 15.05
C PRO A 42 16.80 3.92 16.35
N VAL A 43 17.94 3.50 16.90
CA VAL A 43 18.53 4.09 18.11
C VAL A 43 19.69 4.98 17.72
N LEU A 44 19.68 6.21 18.23
CA LEU A 44 20.77 7.16 18.02
C LEU A 44 22.01 6.68 18.82
N VAL A 45 23.09 6.40 18.11
CA VAL A 45 24.37 5.92 18.67
C VAL A 45 25.33 7.06 18.91
N ALA A 46 25.41 8.01 17.97
CA ALA A 46 26.31 9.15 18.06
C ALA A 46 25.75 10.38 17.35
N VAL A 47 26.15 11.55 17.84
CA VAL A 47 25.93 12.85 17.20
C VAL A 47 27.29 13.53 17.06
N SER A 48 27.54 14.15 15.91
CA SER A 48 28.72 14.96 15.67
C SER A 48 28.30 16.31 15.08
N PRO A 49 28.59 17.45 15.73
CA PRO A 49 29.23 17.60 17.05
C PRO A 49 28.49 16.89 18.18
N ALA A 50 29.21 16.42 19.20
CA ALA A 50 28.61 15.73 20.33
C ALA A 50 27.76 16.67 21.19
N ASP A 51 26.86 16.09 21.98
CA ASP A 51 25.99 16.86 22.87
C ASP A 51 26.83 17.63 23.91
N GLY A 52 26.65 18.95 23.97
CA GLY A 52 27.44 19.88 24.77
C GLY A 52 28.83 20.22 24.23
N GLU A 53 29.22 19.68 23.07
CA GLU A 53 30.55 19.93 22.49
C GLU A 53 30.67 21.39 22.00
N THR A 54 31.84 22.00 22.22
CA THR A 54 32.18 23.30 21.61
C THR A 54 33.02 23.08 20.36
N ALA A 55 32.36 23.12 19.20
CA ALA A 55 33.01 23.05 17.89
C ALA A 55 33.37 24.46 17.40
N LYS A 56 34.42 24.57 16.56
CA LYS A 56 34.79 25.88 15.98
C LYS A 56 33.79 26.33 14.92
N SER A 57 33.59 25.50 13.89
CA SER A 57 32.67 25.77 12.80
C SER A 57 32.41 24.47 12.05
N PRO A 58 31.54 23.58 12.56
CA PRO A 58 31.26 22.31 11.91
C PRO A 58 30.52 22.54 10.59
N ASP A 59 30.93 21.85 9.53
CA ASP A 59 30.29 22.02 8.21
C ASP A 59 28.93 21.37 8.09
N GLU A 60 28.69 20.36 8.92
CA GLU A 60 27.47 19.59 8.97
C GLU A 60 27.28 19.00 10.36
N VAL A 61 26.03 18.66 10.66
CA VAL A 61 25.66 17.85 11.82
C VAL A 61 25.38 16.45 11.33
N ARG A 62 26.04 15.45 11.93
CA ARG A 62 25.86 14.03 11.62
C ARG A 62 25.16 13.33 12.77
N LEU A 63 24.14 12.54 12.43
CA LEU A 63 23.39 11.69 13.35
C LEU A 63 23.62 10.24 12.89
N SER A 64 24.29 9.45 13.72
CA SER A 64 24.61 8.05 13.43
C SER A 64 23.71 7.13 14.25
N PHE A 65 23.08 6.20 13.57
CA PHE A 65 22.15 5.23 14.15
C PHE A 65 22.75 3.82 14.15
N ASP A 66 22.17 2.92 14.93
CA ASP A 66 22.54 1.51 14.95
C ASP A 66 22.13 0.76 13.66
N ARG A 67 21.23 1.36 12.88
CA ARG A 67 20.65 0.80 11.66
C ARG A 67 20.54 1.82 10.53
N PRO A 68 20.36 1.38 9.28
CA PRO A 68 20.14 2.29 8.16
C PRO A 68 18.89 3.14 8.35
N VAL A 69 19.00 4.45 8.12
CA VAL A 69 17.85 5.37 8.18
C VAL A 69 17.68 6.07 6.83
N PRO A 70 16.47 6.03 6.23
CA PRO A 70 16.20 6.72 4.97
C PRO A 70 16.24 8.25 5.16
N ALA A 71 17.38 8.87 4.90
CA ALA A 71 17.63 10.30 5.14
C ALA A 71 16.60 11.25 4.51
N GLY A 72 16.09 10.91 3.32
CA GLY A 72 15.05 11.72 2.63
C GLY A 72 13.70 11.74 3.35
N LEU A 73 13.49 10.87 4.34
CA LEU A 73 12.30 10.86 5.21
C LEU A 73 12.61 11.38 6.62
N ALA A 74 13.86 11.73 6.92
CA ALA A 74 14.24 12.35 8.17
C ALA A 74 13.91 13.85 8.14
N THR A 75 13.48 14.38 9.28
CA THR A 75 13.29 15.81 9.49
C THR A 75 14.29 16.28 10.53
N VAL A 76 15.03 17.34 10.24
CA VAL A 76 15.94 17.96 11.20
C VAL A 76 15.69 19.46 11.23
N HIS A 77 15.39 19.99 12.41
CA HIS A 77 15.29 21.41 12.69
C HIS A 77 16.45 21.83 13.57
N MET A 78 17.07 22.94 13.21
CA MET A 78 18.18 23.51 13.95
C MET A 78 17.87 24.97 14.21
N THR A 79 17.98 25.36 15.48
CA THR A 79 17.78 26.74 15.93
C THR A 79 19.02 27.24 16.65
N VAL A 80 19.27 28.54 16.51
CA VAL A 80 20.32 29.24 17.27
C VAL A 80 19.76 29.88 18.54
N ALA A 81 20.65 30.39 19.38
CA ALA A 81 20.33 31.09 20.62
C ALA A 81 19.44 32.36 20.49
N ASN A 82 19.10 32.81 19.28
CA ASN A 82 18.11 33.89 19.09
C ASN A 82 16.71 33.35 18.71
N GLY A 83 16.53 32.03 18.68
CA GLY A 83 15.29 31.35 18.29
C GLY A 83 15.06 31.23 16.79
N GLN A 84 15.95 31.76 15.94
CA GLN A 84 15.83 31.62 14.49
C GLN A 84 16.22 30.21 14.03
N GLN A 85 15.45 29.68 13.09
CA GLN A 85 15.79 28.44 12.39
C GLN A 85 16.89 28.69 11.37
N VAL A 86 17.90 27.80 11.35
CA VAL A 86 19.12 27.99 10.55
C VAL A 86 19.49 26.74 9.77
N VAL A 87 18.52 25.94 9.34
CA VAL A 87 18.79 24.77 8.49
C VAL A 87 18.86 25.21 7.03
N GLU A 88 19.97 24.91 6.35
CA GLU A 88 20.13 25.11 4.90
C GLU A 88 20.00 23.79 4.13
N GLY A 89 18.77 23.31 3.93
CA GLY A 89 18.50 22.15 3.07
C GLY A 89 18.07 20.87 3.79
N ARG A 90 17.94 19.79 3.03
CA ARG A 90 17.43 18.50 3.54
C ARG A 90 18.53 17.64 4.16
N PRO A 91 18.18 16.77 5.12
CA PRO A 91 19.05 15.68 5.53
C PRO A 91 19.37 14.76 4.34
N TYR A 92 20.62 14.32 4.26
CA TYR A 92 21.09 13.41 3.22
C TYR A 92 21.88 12.26 3.82
N ALA A 93 21.89 11.11 3.14
CA ALA A 93 22.66 9.95 3.57
C ALA A 93 24.14 10.16 3.23
N VAL A 94 25.04 9.86 4.17
CA VAL A 94 26.48 9.96 3.94
C VAL A 94 26.91 8.88 2.93
N PRO A 95 27.60 9.22 1.83
CA PRO A 95 28.03 8.22 0.85
C PRO A 95 28.91 7.15 1.48
N GLY A 96 28.51 5.88 1.36
CA GLY A 96 29.23 4.74 1.94
C GLY A 96 28.90 4.43 3.41
N ASP A 97 28.05 5.24 4.06
CA ASP A 97 27.58 5.01 5.42
C ASP A 97 26.05 5.19 5.53
N PRO A 98 25.26 4.12 5.32
CA PRO A 98 23.80 4.21 5.35
C PRO A 98 23.23 4.40 6.76
N HIS A 99 24.04 4.26 7.80
CA HIS A 99 23.65 4.44 9.21
C HIS A 99 23.72 5.90 9.66
N THR A 100 24.35 6.77 8.87
CA THR A 100 24.55 8.17 9.22
C THR A 100 23.80 9.09 8.27
N ILE A 101 22.98 9.97 8.84
CA ILE A 101 22.37 11.09 8.14
C ILE A 101 23.12 12.37 8.48
N ALA A 102 23.34 13.21 7.49
CA ALA A 102 24.02 14.49 7.64
C ALA A 102 23.09 15.64 7.25
N VAL A 103 23.23 16.75 7.96
CA VAL A 103 22.52 18.00 7.67
C VAL A 103 23.55 19.11 7.55
N PRO A 104 23.61 19.81 6.40
CA PRO A 104 24.58 20.87 6.20
C PRO A 104 24.29 22.05 7.14
N MET A 105 25.36 22.63 7.67
CA MET A 105 25.26 23.92 8.34
C MET A 105 25.24 25.06 7.33
N PRO A 106 24.57 26.19 7.66
CA PRO A 106 24.63 27.41 6.87
C PRO A 106 26.05 27.84 6.56
N ARG A 107 26.23 28.51 5.41
CA ARG A 107 27.54 29.10 5.08
C ARG A 107 27.98 30.17 6.09
N THR A 108 27.02 30.91 6.65
CA THR A 108 27.29 31.93 7.66
C THR A 108 26.84 31.42 9.02
N ARG A 109 27.80 31.22 9.93
CA ARG A 109 27.57 30.67 11.27
C ARG A 109 27.98 31.69 12.31
N TYR A 110 27.15 31.85 13.32
CA TYR A 110 27.39 32.78 14.41
C TYR A 110 27.87 32.01 15.64
N ALA A 111 28.63 32.66 16.51
CA ALA A 111 28.98 32.06 17.79
C ALA A 111 27.72 31.90 18.66
N GLY A 112 27.62 30.77 19.36
CA GLY A 112 26.53 30.50 20.29
C GLY A 112 26.09 29.04 20.33
N THR A 113 25.02 28.80 21.07
CA THR A 113 24.39 27.49 21.24
C THR A 113 23.44 27.20 20.08
N TYR A 114 23.64 26.05 19.45
CA TYR A 114 22.80 25.49 18.41
C TYR A 114 22.06 24.30 19.00
N SER A 115 20.73 24.32 18.88
CA SER A 115 19.88 23.21 19.28
C SER A 115 19.36 22.51 18.03
N VAL A 116 19.45 21.19 18.02
CA VAL A 116 19.05 20.31 16.94
C VAL A 116 17.91 19.44 17.46
N ALA A 117 16.78 19.46 16.78
CA ALA A 117 15.68 18.53 16.96
C ALA A 117 15.55 17.69 15.70
N TRP A 118 15.49 16.38 15.85
CA TRP A 118 15.41 15.45 14.73
C TRP A 118 14.24 14.48 14.90
N SER A 119 13.71 14.04 13.77
CA SER A 119 12.67 13.03 13.67
C SER A 119 13.03 12.08 12.54
N VAL A 120 13.05 10.79 12.83
CA VAL A 120 13.33 9.74 11.84
C VAL A 120 12.15 8.75 11.79
N PRO A 121 11.91 8.12 10.63
CA PRO A 121 10.89 7.09 10.53
C PRO A 121 11.20 5.94 11.48
N SER A 122 10.16 5.43 12.12
CA SER A 122 10.21 4.29 13.03
C SER A 122 9.56 3.06 12.39
N GLY A 123 9.71 1.90 13.02
CA GLY A 123 8.91 0.72 12.70
C GLY A 123 7.45 0.84 13.16
N THR A 124 7.13 1.91 13.90
CA THR A 124 5.83 2.20 14.50
C THR A 124 5.10 3.38 13.82
N LEU A 125 3.90 3.74 14.30
CA LEU A 125 3.11 4.87 13.77
C LEU A 125 3.67 6.24 14.21
N GLU A 126 4.54 6.25 15.22
CA GLU A 126 5.14 7.43 15.81
C GLU A 126 6.63 7.48 15.49
N PRO A 127 7.12 8.54 14.85
CA PRO A 127 8.54 8.61 14.49
C PRO A 127 9.41 8.69 15.75
N VAL A 128 10.63 8.15 15.68
CA VAL A 128 11.62 8.37 16.73
C VAL A 128 12.03 9.83 16.66
N THR A 129 11.95 10.52 17.79
CA THR A 129 12.35 11.91 17.91
C THR A 129 13.41 12.06 18.98
N GLY A 130 14.28 13.04 18.80
CA GLY A 130 15.27 13.38 19.80
C GLY A 130 15.84 14.76 19.59
N THR A 131 16.61 15.19 20.57
CA THR A 131 17.18 16.52 20.60
C THR A 131 18.63 16.45 21.05
N SER A 132 19.45 17.37 20.56
CA SER A 132 20.83 17.56 20.99
C SER A 132 21.18 19.04 20.87
N ALA A 133 22.13 19.51 21.67
CA ALA A 133 22.64 20.87 21.60
C ALA A 133 24.16 20.86 21.54
N PHE A 134 24.75 21.74 20.74
CA PHE A 134 26.19 21.96 20.68
C PHE A 134 26.49 23.46 20.64
N HIS A 135 27.75 23.82 20.85
CA HIS A 135 28.20 25.21 20.85
C HIS A 135 29.14 25.47 19.67
N VAL A 136 28.95 26.60 19.01
CA VAL A 136 29.83 27.08 17.94
C VAL A 136 30.65 28.24 18.49
N PHE A 137 31.97 28.11 18.50
CA PHE A 137 32.97 29.01 19.10
C PHE A 137 32.88 29.23 20.62
N ALA A 138 31.69 29.52 21.16
CA ALA A 138 31.47 29.78 22.58
C ALA A 138 30.01 29.44 22.99
N PRO A 139 29.80 28.97 24.23
CA PRO A 139 28.46 28.73 24.75
C PRO A 139 27.73 30.05 25.03
N THR A 140 26.42 30.06 24.78
CA THR A 140 25.49 31.13 25.17
C THR A 140 24.36 30.55 26.01
N ALA A 141 23.58 31.42 26.67
CA ALA A 141 22.44 31.01 27.49
C ALA A 141 21.53 30.01 26.73
N PRO A 142 21.06 28.94 27.39
CA PRO A 142 20.23 27.93 26.76
C PRO A 142 18.91 28.55 26.29
N VAL A 143 18.48 28.17 25.10
CA VAL A 143 17.20 28.59 24.51
C VAL A 143 16.23 27.42 24.48
N ALA A 144 14.95 27.74 24.38
CA ALA A 144 13.89 26.75 24.18
C ALA A 144 14.28 25.77 23.07
N VAL A 145 14.17 24.49 23.40
CA VAL A 145 14.44 23.38 22.48
C VAL A 145 13.55 23.54 21.24
N PRO A 146 14.11 23.50 20.02
CA PRO A 146 13.33 23.61 18.80
C PRO A 146 12.23 22.55 18.82
N GLN A 147 11.00 23.02 18.70
CA GLN A 147 9.87 22.13 18.50
C GLN A 147 9.92 21.70 17.03
N LEU A 148 10.06 20.40 16.78
CA LEU A 148 9.71 19.86 15.47
C LEU A 148 8.24 20.23 15.18
N PRO A 149 7.86 20.57 13.94
CA PRO A 149 6.47 20.78 13.58
C PRO A 149 5.62 19.61 14.10
N ALA A 150 4.80 19.89 15.11
CA ALA A 150 4.06 18.86 15.84
C ALA A 150 3.10 18.11 14.90
N ASP A 151 2.55 18.83 13.92
CA ASP A 151 1.51 18.33 13.04
C ASP A 151 2.03 18.13 11.61
N ARG A 152 1.71 16.96 11.04
CA ARG A 152 1.78 16.73 9.59
C ARG A 152 0.80 17.69 8.92
N ASP A 153 1.10 18.10 7.68
CA ASP A 153 0.14 18.87 6.88
C ASP A 153 -1.20 18.11 6.83
N PRO A 154 -2.31 18.70 7.31
CA PRO A 154 -3.60 18.03 7.38
C PRO A 154 -4.10 17.58 6.00
N ALA A 155 -3.69 18.26 4.93
CA ALA A 155 -3.99 17.85 3.56
C ALA A 155 -3.29 16.54 3.20
N VAL A 156 -2.01 16.38 3.57
CA VAL A 156 -1.23 15.15 3.34
C VAL A 156 -1.83 13.99 4.13
N ILE A 157 -2.20 14.21 5.39
CA ILE A 157 -2.90 13.21 6.21
C ILE A 157 -4.21 12.80 5.55
N ALA A 158 -5.04 13.77 5.16
CA ALA A 158 -6.35 13.50 4.56
C ALA A 158 -6.22 12.71 3.24
N ILE A 159 -5.29 13.11 2.37
CA ILE A 159 -5.03 12.44 1.09
C ILE A 159 -4.54 11.02 1.29
N HIS A 160 -3.53 10.82 2.16
CA HIS A 160 -2.98 9.49 2.42
C HIS A 160 -4.04 8.56 3.02
N THR A 161 -4.81 9.06 3.99
CA THR A 161 -5.90 8.33 4.63
C THR A 161 -7.01 7.99 3.64
N ALA A 162 -7.39 8.94 2.77
CA ALA A 162 -8.39 8.70 1.74
C ALA A 162 -7.98 7.58 0.78
N PHE A 163 -6.70 7.55 0.36
CA PHE A 163 -6.18 6.46 -0.46
C PHE A 163 -6.18 5.12 0.27
N GLN A 164 -5.80 5.08 1.56
CA GLN A 164 -5.85 3.84 2.33
C GLN A 164 -7.28 3.30 2.49
N VAL A 165 -8.24 4.18 2.79
CA VAL A 165 -9.66 3.82 2.90
C VAL A 165 -10.19 3.35 1.54
N ALA A 166 -9.87 4.07 0.46
CA ALA A 166 -10.27 3.69 -0.90
C ALA A 166 -9.68 2.34 -1.32
N ALA A 167 -8.41 2.07 -1.03
CA ALA A 167 -7.76 0.79 -1.31
C ALA A 167 -8.45 -0.35 -0.55
N THR A 168 -8.76 -0.15 0.73
CA THR A 168 -9.42 -1.15 1.57
C THR A 168 -10.84 -1.42 1.10
N ALA A 169 -11.61 -0.38 0.77
CA ALA A 169 -12.97 -0.51 0.23
C ALA A 169 -12.96 -1.20 -1.14
N ALA A 170 -12.05 -0.81 -2.04
CA ALA A 170 -11.90 -1.41 -3.36
C ALA A 170 -11.53 -2.90 -3.27
N PHE A 171 -10.62 -3.26 -2.36
CA PHE A 171 -10.28 -4.65 -2.08
C PHE A 171 -11.49 -5.45 -1.59
N ALA A 172 -12.19 -4.95 -0.56
CA ALA A 172 -13.35 -5.62 0.02
C ALA A 172 -14.44 -5.86 -1.02
N LEU A 173 -14.72 -4.85 -1.86
CA LEU A 173 -15.68 -4.95 -2.97
C LEU A 173 -15.24 -5.97 -4.02
N GLY A 174 -14.00 -5.89 -4.50
CA GLY A 174 -13.49 -6.75 -5.57
C GLY A 174 -13.41 -8.21 -5.17
N ALA A 175 -12.81 -8.50 -4.01
CA ALA A 175 -12.66 -9.85 -3.48
C ALA A 175 -14.02 -10.46 -3.12
N GLY A 176 -14.92 -9.68 -2.49
CA GLY A 176 -16.26 -10.09 -2.13
C GLY A 176 -17.11 -10.49 -3.33
N VAL A 177 -17.20 -9.63 -4.35
CA VAL A 177 -17.99 -9.91 -5.55
C VAL A 177 -17.41 -11.11 -6.32
N ALA A 178 -16.09 -11.22 -6.42
CA ALA A 178 -15.44 -12.37 -7.03
C ALA A 178 -15.76 -13.69 -6.29
N PHE A 179 -15.77 -13.67 -4.95
CA PHE A 179 -16.12 -14.81 -4.13
C PHE A 179 -17.59 -15.23 -4.34
N VAL A 180 -18.53 -14.28 -4.31
CA VAL A 180 -19.96 -14.57 -4.51
C VAL A 180 -20.23 -15.17 -5.89
N LEU A 181 -19.56 -14.65 -6.94
CA LEU A 181 -19.65 -15.24 -8.27
C LEU A 181 -19.04 -16.64 -8.34
N ALA A 182 -17.96 -16.92 -7.60
CA ALA A 182 -17.34 -18.24 -7.59
C ALA A 182 -18.15 -19.29 -6.81
N ALA A 183 -18.71 -18.90 -5.65
CA ALA A 183 -19.37 -19.80 -4.71
C ALA A 183 -20.88 -19.94 -4.99
N ALA A 184 -21.60 -18.82 -5.07
CA ALA A 184 -23.05 -18.79 -5.13
C ALA A 184 -23.58 -18.75 -6.57
N TRP A 185 -22.93 -18.00 -7.48
CA TRP A 185 -23.46 -17.82 -8.84
C TRP A 185 -22.41 -17.91 -9.98
N PRO A 186 -21.92 -19.13 -10.29
CA PRO A 186 -20.88 -19.32 -11.32
C PRO A 186 -21.31 -18.91 -12.73
N ALA A 187 -22.61 -19.03 -13.04
CA ALA A 187 -23.17 -18.58 -14.32
C ALA A 187 -23.15 -17.04 -14.43
N GLY A 188 -23.26 -16.34 -13.31
CA GLY A 188 -23.14 -14.87 -13.18
C GLY A 188 -21.85 -14.31 -13.79
N SER A 189 -20.77 -15.10 -13.82
CA SER A 189 -19.49 -14.71 -14.43
C SER A 189 -19.59 -14.43 -15.93
N ALA A 190 -20.59 -14.97 -16.64
CA ALA A 190 -20.81 -14.69 -18.06
C ALA A 190 -21.54 -13.35 -18.30
N HIS A 191 -22.23 -12.81 -17.28
CA HIS A 191 -23.00 -11.58 -17.41
C HIS A 191 -22.09 -10.35 -17.30
N ARG A 192 -22.09 -9.52 -18.35
CA ARG A 192 -21.35 -8.25 -18.39
C ARG A 192 -21.61 -7.31 -17.20
N PRO A 193 -22.86 -7.10 -16.72
CA PRO A 193 -23.09 -6.20 -15.58
C PRO A 193 -22.41 -6.67 -14.28
N ALA A 194 -22.30 -7.98 -14.06
CA ALA A 194 -21.63 -8.54 -12.88
C ALA A 194 -20.09 -8.37 -12.92
N ARG A 195 -19.48 -8.15 -14.09
CA ARG A 195 -18.03 -7.93 -14.25
C ARG A 195 -17.59 -6.49 -14.02
N ARG A 196 -18.48 -5.52 -14.25
CA ARG A 196 -18.21 -4.09 -14.08
C ARG A 196 -17.72 -3.73 -12.67
N PRO A 197 -18.39 -4.13 -11.57
CA PRO A 197 -17.94 -3.78 -10.22
C PRO A 197 -16.55 -4.33 -9.92
N ILE A 198 -16.23 -5.55 -10.38
CA ILE A 198 -14.89 -6.14 -10.24
C ILE A 198 -13.84 -5.30 -10.96
N THR A 199 -14.13 -4.86 -12.18
CA THR A 199 -13.19 -4.06 -13.00
C THR A 199 -12.96 -2.67 -12.38
N TYR A 200 -14.02 -2.03 -11.89
CA TYR A 200 -13.92 -0.75 -11.19
C TYR A 200 -13.19 -0.88 -9.86
N ALA A 201 -13.50 -1.91 -9.07
CA ALA A 201 -12.81 -2.21 -7.82
C ALA A 201 -11.32 -2.46 -8.07
N TRP A 202 -10.97 -3.17 -9.14
CA TRP A 202 -9.58 -3.40 -9.50
C TRP A 202 -8.84 -2.11 -9.86
N TRP A 203 -9.40 -1.28 -10.75
CA TRP A 203 -8.78 0.01 -11.10
C TRP A 203 -8.70 0.94 -9.89
N ALA A 204 -9.74 1.00 -9.07
CA ALA A 204 -9.74 1.77 -7.83
C ALA A 204 -8.64 1.32 -6.88
N LEU A 205 -8.40 0.00 -6.75
CA LEU A 205 -7.34 -0.55 -5.92
C LEU A 205 -5.94 -0.19 -6.46
N VAL A 206 -5.74 -0.26 -7.77
CA VAL A 206 -4.47 0.15 -8.41
C VAL A 206 -4.21 1.64 -8.20
N VAL A 207 -5.18 2.50 -8.52
CA VAL A 207 -5.06 3.96 -8.37
C VAL A 207 -4.86 4.34 -6.90
N ALA A 208 -5.59 3.72 -5.98
CA ALA A 208 -5.44 3.98 -4.56
C ALA A 208 -4.07 3.54 -4.05
N THR A 209 -3.55 2.40 -4.49
CA THR A 209 -2.20 1.94 -4.11
C THR A 209 -1.11 2.87 -4.65
N LEU A 210 -1.22 3.31 -5.90
CA LEU A 210 -0.30 4.29 -6.48
C LEU A 210 -0.37 5.64 -5.76
N GLY A 211 -1.57 6.09 -5.40
CA GLY A 211 -1.79 7.29 -4.60
C GLY A 211 -1.20 7.18 -3.19
N SER A 212 -1.31 6.02 -2.55
CA SER A 212 -0.65 5.73 -1.27
C SER A 212 0.86 5.80 -1.39
N ILE A 213 1.47 5.24 -2.44
CA ILE A 213 2.91 5.33 -2.70
C ILE A 213 3.35 6.78 -2.90
N ALA A 214 2.62 7.54 -3.73
CA ALA A 214 2.96 8.93 -4.02
C ALA A 214 2.83 9.86 -2.80
N SER A 215 1.87 9.59 -1.92
CA SER A 215 1.65 10.37 -0.69
C SER A 215 2.51 9.91 0.49
N PHE A 216 3.11 8.72 0.43
CA PHE A 216 3.84 8.12 1.55
C PHE A 216 5.04 8.96 1.98
N GLY A 217 5.85 9.45 1.04
CA GLY A 217 7.03 10.26 1.34
C GLY A 217 6.70 11.53 2.12
N GLY A 218 5.67 12.26 1.69
CA GLY A 218 5.17 13.45 2.39
C GLY A 218 4.58 13.13 3.77
N TYR A 219 3.83 12.03 3.86
CA TYR A 219 3.19 11.60 5.10
C TYR A 219 4.20 11.23 6.18
N VAL A 220 5.26 10.51 5.82
CA VAL A 220 6.32 10.10 6.76
C VAL A 220 7.28 11.23 7.05
N GLY A 221 7.76 11.93 6.02
CA GLY A 221 8.72 13.03 6.16
C GLY A 221 8.16 14.31 6.76
N ARG A 222 6.86 14.37 7.08
CA ARG A 222 6.15 15.59 7.55
C ARG A 222 6.34 16.79 6.59
N LEU A 223 6.38 16.51 5.29
CA LEU A 223 6.66 17.50 4.24
C LEU A 223 5.37 18.02 3.61
N PRO A 224 5.35 19.26 3.09
CA PRO A 224 4.25 19.73 2.27
C PRO A 224 4.15 18.94 0.95
N LEU A 225 2.97 18.97 0.31
CA LEU A 225 2.71 18.24 -0.95
C LEU A 225 3.70 18.60 -2.07
N THR A 226 4.16 19.85 -2.12
CA THR A 226 5.13 20.32 -3.14
C THR A 226 6.49 19.63 -3.03
N GLU A 227 6.86 19.23 -1.82
CA GLU A 227 8.15 18.62 -1.48
C GLU A 227 8.10 17.08 -1.46
N SER A 228 6.89 16.51 -1.46
CA SER A 228 6.67 15.06 -1.45
C SER A 228 7.17 14.36 -2.73
N PHE A 229 7.32 15.11 -3.83
CA PHE A 229 7.76 14.60 -5.13
C PHE A 229 9.25 14.82 -5.42
N ASP A 230 10.02 15.29 -4.42
CA ASP A 230 11.47 15.42 -4.55
C ASP A 230 12.09 14.02 -4.78
N PRO A 231 12.96 13.82 -5.80
CA PRO A 231 13.59 12.53 -6.08
C PRO A 231 14.26 11.88 -4.87
N ALA A 232 14.82 12.67 -3.95
CA ALA A 232 15.43 12.15 -2.72
C ALA A 232 14.39 11.53 -1.77
N VAL A 233 13.21 12.16 -1.64
CA VAL A 233 12.09 11.70 -0.81
C VAL A 233 11.47 10.44 -1.41
N VAL A 234 11.29 10.43 -2.74
CA VAL A 234 10.74 9.27 -3.47
C VAL A 234 11.68 8.07 -3.39
N SER A 235 12.99 8.28 -3.58
CA SER A 235 13.98 7.20 -3.44
C SER A 235 14.01 6.66 -2.01
N ALA A 236 13.95 7.54 -1.01
CA ALA A 236 13.93 7.16 0.40
C ALA A 236 12.63 6.41 0.77
N ALA A 237 11.49 6.81 0.21
CA ALA A 237 10.22 6.09 0.34
C ALA A 237 10.33 4.65 -0.17
N PHE A 238 10.91 4.43 -1.35
CA PHE A 238 11.11 3.08 -1.89
C PHE A 238 12.15 2.25 -1.13
N ALA A 239 13.15 2.88 -0.53
CA ALA A 239 14.15 2.22 0.29
C ALA A 239 13.62 1.82 1.68
N SER A 240 12.47 2.36 2.11
CA SER A 240 11.85 2.01 3.38
C SER A 240 11.07 0.70 3.31
N ASP A 241 11.01 -0.01 4.44
CA ASP A 241 10.28 -1.28 4.57
C ASP A 241 8.79 -1.14 4.19
N VAL A 242 8.16 -0.03 4.60
CA VAL A 242 6.75 0.25 4.27
C VAL A 242 6.57 0.51 2.77
N GLY A 243 7.50 1.23 2.13
CA GLY A 243 7.47 1.43 0.68
C GLY A 243 7.63 0.13 -0.09
N ALA A 244 8.52 -0.76 0.36
CA ALA A 244 8.68 -2.09 -0.19
C ALA A 244 7.37 -2.90 -0.09
N SER A 245 6.66 -2.85 1.04
CA SER A 245 5.37 -3.55 1.22
C SER A 245 4.29 -3.07 0.23
N LEU A 246 4.26 -1.77 -0.10
CA LEU A 246 3.34 -1.21 -1.10
C LEU A 246 3.70 -1.63 -2.52
N LEU A 247 4.99 -1.75 -2.83
CA LEU A 247 5.46 -2.31 -4.11
C LEU A 247 5.10 -3.78 -4.24
N VAL A 248 5.24 -4.57 -3.18
CA VAL A 248 4.80 -5.97 -3.14
C VAL A 248 3.33 -6.09 -3.41
N ARG A 249 2.50 -5.23 -2.80
CA ARG A 249 1.05 -5.18 -3.09
C ARG A 249 0.77 -4.97 -4.58
N LEU A 250 1.51 -4.07 -5.23
CA LEU A 250 1.36 -3.82 -6.66
C LEU A 250 1.80 -5.04 -7.50
N LEU A 251 2.89 -5.71 -7.10
CA LEU A 251 3.38 -6.91 -7.78
C LEU A 251 2.42 -8.09 -7.62
N VAL A 252 1.86 -8.28 -6.42
CA VAL A 252 0.84 -9.28 -6.07
C VAL A 252 -0.47 -9.06 -6.82
N LEU A 253 -0.82 -7.82 -7.17
CA LEU A 253 -1.99 -7.55 -7.99
C LEU A 253 -1.89 -8.16 -9.39
N VAL A 254 -0.69 -8.36 -9.93
CA VAL A 254 -0.49 -8.98 -11.26
C VAL A 254 -1.01 -10.42 -11.30
N PRO A 255 -0.54 -11.38 -10.48
CA PRO A 255 -1.10 -12.74 -10.49
C PRO A 255 -2.57 -12.78 -10.09
N VAL A 256 -3.03 -11.88 -9.21
CA VAL A 256 -4.45 -11.75 -8.85
C VAL A 256 -5.30 -11.36 -10.07
N THR A 257 -4.84 -10.43 -10.91
CA THR A 257 -5.53 -10.06 -12.16
C THR A 257 -5.66 -11.25 -13.10
N ILE A 258 -4.61 -12.04 -13.23
CA ILE A 258 -4.58 -13.21 -14.10
C ILE A 258 -5.56 -14.25 -13.55
N GLY A 259 -5.55 -14.51 -12.24
CA GLY A 259 -6.50 -15.41 -11.58
C GLY A 259 -7.96 -14.97 -11.76
N LEU A 260 -8.23 -13.68 -11.61
CA LEU A 260 -9.55 -13.08 -11.80
C LEU A 260 -9.99 -13.16 -13.27
N ALA A 261 -9.10 -12.87 -14.22
CA ALA A 261 -9.35 -13.03 -15.64
C ALA A 261 -9.69 -14.49 -15.97
N GLN A 262 -8.91 -15.46 -15.47
CA GLN A 262 -9.17 -16.89 -15.64
C GLN A 262 -10.53 -17.32 -15.05
N LEU A 263 -10.91 -16.75 -13.90
CA LEU A 263 -12.22 -17.00 -13.28
C LEU A 263 -13.36 -16.47 -14.16
N LEU A 264 -13.21 -15.25 -14.67
CA LEU A 264 -14.24 -14.58 -15.48
C LEU A 264 -14.33 -15.15 -16.90
N THR A 265 -13.23 -15.58 -17.52
CA THR A 265 -13.25 -16.17 -18.88
C THR A 265 -13.46 -17.67 -18.88
N GLY A 266 -13.31 -18.33 -17.72
CA GLY A 266 -13.45 -19.78 -17.60
C GLY A 266 -14.89 -20.24 -17.72
N ALA A 267 -15.10 -21.45 -18.26
CA ALA A 267 -16.43 -22.07 -18.30
C ALA A 267 -17.04 -22.16 -16.88
N PRO A 268 -18.35 -21.96 -16.70
CA PRO A 268 -19.00 -22.02 -15.39
C PRO A 268 -18.77 -23.39 -14.72
N ALA A 269 -18.70 -23.38 -13.39
CA ALA A 269 -18.44 -24.59 -12.63
C ALA A 269 -19.68 -25.52 -12.63
N ALA A 270 -19.55 -26.65 -13.34
CA ALA A 270 -20.62 -27.63 -13.48
C ALA A 270 -20.87 -28.50 -12.24
N THR A 271 -19.89 -28.64 -11.34
CA THR A 271 -19.99 -29.48 -10.13
C THR A 271 -19.77 -28.68 -8.85
N THR A 272 -20.42 -29.09 -7.76
CA THR A 272 -20.31 -28.46 -6.43
C THR A 272 -18.87 -28.44 -5.93
N ALA A 273 -18.13 -29.55 -6.08
CA ALA A 273 -16.70 -29.61 -5.73
C ALA A 273 -15.85 -28.56 -6.47
N ARG A 274 -16.18 -28.26 -7.74
CA ARG A 274 -15.45 -27.27 -8.53
C ARG A 274 -15.84 -25.83 -8.19
N ARG A 275 -17.07 -25.61 -7.70
CA ARG A 275 -17.49 -24.31 -7.14
C ARG A 275 -16.70 -23.99 -5.89
N TRP A 276 -16.67 -24.92 -4.92
CA TRP A 276 -15.89 -24.76 -3.69
C TRP A 276 -14.39 -24.63 -3.95
N PHE A 277 -13.83 -25.40 -4.88
CA PHE A 277 -12.43 -25.24 -5.27
C PHE A 277 -12.13 -23.83 -5.83
N ARG A 278 -13.00 -23.29 -6.70
CA ARG A 278 -12.85 -21.93 -7.22
C ARG A 278 -12.98 -20.87 -6.13
N ALA A 279 -13.97 -21.01 -5.25
CA ALA A 279 -14.15 -20.12 -4.11
C ALA A 279 -12.90 -20.13 -3.21
N GLY A 280 -12.37 -21.31 -2.91
CA GLY A 280 -11.11 -21.48 -2.17
C GLY A 280 -9.93 -20.81 -2.86
N THR A 281 -9.78 -20.93 -4.18
CA THR A 281 -8.71 -20.25 -4.92
C THR A 281 -8.86 -18.73 -4.93
N VAL A 282 -10.09 -18.20 -4.95
CA VAL A 282 -10.33 -16.75 -4.86
C VAL A 282 -9.93 -16.23 -3.48
N LEU A 283 -10.34 -16.93 -2.41
CA LEU A 283 -9.96 -16.55 -1.05
C LEU A 283 -8.44 -16.67 -0.84
N ALA A 284 -7.81 -17.75 -1.29
CA ALA A 284 -6.36 -17.94 -1.19
C ALA A 284 -5.58 -16.89 -1.99
N GLY A 285 -6.08 -16.48 -3.15
CA GLY A 285 -5.50 -15.41 -3.96
C GLY A 285 -5.73 -14.02 -3.37
N ALA A 286 -6.87 -13.79 -2.69
CA ALA A 286 -7.16 -12.54 -1.98
C ALA A 286 -6.44 -12.45 -0.62
N ALA A 287 -6.04 -13.58 -0.03
CA ALA A 287 -5.30 -13.61 1.23
C ALA A 287 -3.91 -12.99 1.12
N ALA A 288 -3.24 -13.12 -0.03
CA ALA A 288 -1.92 -12.53 -0.24
C ALA A 288 -1.94 -10.98 -0.24
N PRO A 289 -2.78 -10.29 -1.03
CA PRO A 289 -2.94 -8.85 -0.88
C PRO A 289 -3.46 -8.49 0.52
N ALA A 290 -4.38 -9.26 1.12
CA ALA A 290 -4.81 -9.03 2.51
C ALA A 290 -3.64 -9.03 3.52
N ALA A 291 -2.70 -9.97 3.37
CA ALA A 291 -1.50 -10.08 4.20
C ALA A 291 -0.62 -8.83 4.08
N THR A 292 -0.61 -8.15 2.93
CA THR A 292 0.14 -6.88 2.81
C THR A 292 -0.42 -5.77 3.70
N TRP A 293 -1.70 -5.78 4.11
CA TRP A 293 -2.18 -4.79 5.09
C TRP A 293 -1.63 -5.07 6.48
N ALA A 294 -1.58 -6.34 6.89
CA ALA A 294 -0.98 -6.73 8.16
C ALA A 294 0.53 -6.40 8.17
N LEU A 295 1.24 -6.71 7.08
CA LEU A 295 2.69 -6.44 6.97
C LEU A 295 3.04 -4.95 6.85
N ALA A 296 2.20 -4.15 6.18
CA ALA A 296 2.44 -2.73 5.99
C ALA A 296 2.05 -1.87 7.21
N ARG A 297 1.30 -2.44 8.17
CA ARG A 297 0.95 -1.70 9.38
C ARG A 297 2.19 -1.62 10.27
N PRO A 298 2.49 -0.43 10.80
CA PRO A 298 3.48 -0.33 11.86
C PRO A 298 2.96 -1.11 13.07
N HIS A 299 3.78 -2.00 13.60
CA HIS A 299 3.44 -2.79 14.77
C HIS A 299 3.94 -2.07 16.02
N GLY A 300 3.29 -2.31 17.16
CA GLY A 300 3.83 -1.86 18.45
C GLY A 300 5.14 -2.61 18.78
N PRO A 301 5.76 -2.30 19.93
CA PRO A 301 7.00 -2.95 20.37
C PRO A 301 6.87 -4.47 20.60
N ASP A 302 5.66 -5.01 20.59
CA ASP A 302 5.41 -6.44 20.75
C ASP A 302 5.72 -7.20 19.46
N PRO A 303 6.43 -8.35 19.55
CA PRO A 303 6.72 -9.17 18.37
C PRO A 303 5.44 -9.61 17.67
N ILE A 304 5.46 -9.52 16.33
CA ILE A 304 4.32 -9.84 15.48
C ILE A 304 3.95 -11.31 15.66
N SER A 305 2.83 -11.58 16.34
CA SER A 305 2.35 -12.95 16.45
C SER A 305 1.76 -13.41 15.10
N PRO A 306 2.13 -14.60 14.59
CA PRO A 306 1.57 -15.10 13.33
C PRO A 306 0.04 -15.31 13.43
N LEU A 307 -0.47 -15.51 14.64
CA LEU A 307 -1.90 -15.57 14.92
C LEU A 307 -2.60 -14.23 14.70
N ALA A 308 -1.98 -13.09 15.08
CA ALA A 308 -2.55 -11.77 14.82
C ALA A 308 -2.64 -11.47 13.32
N VAL A 309 -1.58 -11.77 12.57
CA VAL A 309 -1.56 -11.63 11.10
C VAL A 309 -2.65 -12.51 10.47
N GLY A 310 -2.78 -13.76 10.91
CA GLY A 310 -3.82 -14.67 10.44
C GLY A 310 -5.23 -14.17 10.75
N ALA A 311 -5.46 -13.67 11.97
CA ALA A 311 -6.75 -13.11 12.38
C ALA A 311 -7.13 -11.88 11.56
N GLU A 312 -6.18 -11.00 11.26
CA GLU A 312 -6.40 -9.81 10.44
C GLU A 312 -6.77 -10.16 9.00
N ILE A 313 -6.07 -11.13 8.39
CA ILE A 313 -6.40 -11.63 7.04
C ILE A 313 -7.82 -12.20 7.03
N VAL A 314 -8.16 -13.03 8.02
CA VAL A 314 -9.49 -13.64 8.13
C VAL A 314 -10.57 -12.57 8.29
N LEU A 315 -10.34 -11.57 9.15
CA LEU A 315 -11.27 -10.47 9.36
C LEU A 315 -11.50 -9.68 8.07
N LEU A 316 -10.43 -9.33 7.35
CA LEU A 316 -10.54 -8.56 6.11
C LEU A 316 -11.26 -9.34 5.01
N LEU A 317 -11.00 -10.65 4.89
CA LEU A 317 -11.73 -11.53 3.97
C LEU A 317 -13.20 -11.70 4.36
N ALA A 318 -13.50 -11.81 5.65
CA ALA A 318 -14.88 -11.88 6.14
C ALA A 318 -15.66 -10.61 5.79
N VAL A 319 -15.07 -9.43 6.03
CA VAL A 319 -15.64 -8.14 5.63
C VAL A 319 -15.86 -8.09 4.12
N ALA A 320 -14.88 -8.53 3.32
CA ALA A 320 -15.01 -8.57 1.86
C ALA A 320 -16.21 -9.42 1.41
N VAL A 321 -16.35 -10.63 1.95
CA VAL A 321 -17.46 -11.54 1.63
C VAL A 321 -18.82 -10.93 2.00
N CYS A 322 -18.93 -10.32 3.19
CA CYS A 322 -20.14 -9.65 3.65
C CYS A 322 -20.56 -8.47 2.75
N VAL A 323 -19.59 -7.70 2.25
CA VAL A 323 -19.86 -6.54 1.38
C VAL A 323 -20.17 -6.95 -0.07
N GLY A 324 -19.57 -8.03 -0.57
CA GLY A 324 -19.73 -8.46 -1.95
C GLY A 324 -21.15 -8.85 -2.35
N ALA A 325 -21.88 -9.55 -1.48
CA ALA A 325 -23.24 -10.03 -1.73
C ALA A 325 -24.27 -8.89 -1.94
N PRO A 326 -24.41 -7.91 -1.03
CA PRO A 326 -25.37 -6.82 -1.20
C PRO A 326 -25.05 -5.94 -2.41
N VAL A 327 -23.77 -5.70 -2.70
CA VAL A 327 -23.35 -4.89 -3.86
C VAL A 327 -23.71 -5.59 -5.17
N LEU A 328 -23.44 -6.89 -5.27
CA LEU A 328 -23.83 -7.66 -6.46
C LEU A 328 -25.36 -7.65 -6.64
N LEU A 329 -26.12 -7.85 -5.56
CA LEU A 329 -27.58 -7.77 -5.59
C LEU A 329 -28.07 -6.41 -6.07
N TRP A 330 -27.51 -5.33 -5.53
CA TRP A 330 -27.86 -3.96 -5.91
C TRP A 330 -27.57 -3.66 -7.38
N VAL A 331 -26.40 -4.08 -7.89
CA VAL A 331 -26.07 -3.93 -9.32
C VAL A 331 -27.08 -4.67 -10.19
N LEU A 332 -27.44 -5.90 -9.82
CA LEU A 332 -28.41 -6.70 -10.57
C LEU A 332 -29.79 -6.04 -10.59
N MET A 333 -30.29 -5.58 -9.44
CA MET A 333 -31.57 -4.87 -9.35
C MET A 333 -31.59 -3.62 -10.25
N ARG A 334 -30.50 -2.83 -10.25
CA ARG A 334 -30.41 -1.65 -11.13
C ARG A 334 -30.36 -2.01 -12.61
N THR A 335 -29.76 -3.13 -12.96
CA THR A 335 -29.67 -3.57 -14.37
C THR A 335 -30.93 -4.27 -14.86
N ALA A 336 -31.71 -4.89 -13.96
CA ALA A 336 -33.01 -5.48 -14.27
C ALA A 336 -34.08 -4.41 -14.56
N GLY A 337 -33.93 -3.21 -14.01
CA GLY A 337 -34.83 -2.07 -14.26
C GLY A 337 -34.56 -1.29 -15.55
N ALA A 338 -33.56 -1.68 -16.36
CA ALA A 338 -33.32 -1.02 -17.65
C ALA A 338 -34.37 -1.50 -18.67
N PRO A 339 -35.28 -0.63 -19.16
CA PRO A 339 -36.27 -1.03 -20.13
C PRO A 339 -35.58 -1.58 -21.39
N CYS A 340 -36.06 -2.72 -21.86
CA CYS A 340 -35.61 -3.29 -23.13
C CYS A 340 -35.94 -2.32 -24.26
N ASN A 341 -34.97 -1.47 -24.63
CA ASN A 341 -34.95 -0.85 -25.94
C ASN A 341 -34.63 -1.94 -26.96
N GLY A 342 -35.62 -2.79 -27.23
CA GLY A 342 -35.61 -3.64 -28.41
C GLY A 342 -35.45 -2.75 -29.65
N PRO A 343 -34.77 -3.23 -30.70
CA PRO A 343 -34.67 -2.48 -31.93
C PRO A 343 -36.09 -2.09 -32.37
N ARG A 344 -36.36 -0.79 -32.53
CA ARG A 344 -37.63 -0.31 -33.09
C ARG A 344 -37.86 -1.06 -34.41
N CYS A 345 -38.83 -1.98 -34.46
CA CYS A 345 -39.27 -2.60 -35.72
C CYS A 345 -39.73 -1.42 -36.63
N ARG A 346 -38.88 -0.98 -37.58
CA ARG A 346 -39.30 -0.13 -38.70
C ARG A 346 -39.90 -1.07 -39.76
N GLY A 347 -41.16 -1.45 -39.58
CA GLY A 347 -41.84 -2.34 -40.54
C GLY A 347 -43.24 -2.74 -40.09
N SER A 348 -44.10 -3.01 -41.07
CA SER A 348 -45.52 -3.38 -40.92
C SER A 348 -45.73 -4.55 -39.93
N PRO A 349 -46.80 -4.53 -39.11
CA PRO A 349 -47.02 -5.41 -37.95
C PRO A 349 -47.04 -6.94 -38.21
N ALA A 350 -46.94 -7.39 -39.47
CA ALA A 350 -47.01 -8.80 -39.82
C ALA A 350 -45.67 -9.56 -39.83
N SER A 351 -44.53 -8.92 -39.47
CA SER A 351 -43.19 -9.50 -39.71
C SER A 351 -42.23 -9.60 -38.52
N CYS A 352 -42.60 -9.25 -37.28
CA CYS A 352 -41.69 -9.44 -36.14
C CYS A 352 -41.86 -10.90 -35.60
N PRO A 353 -40.83 -11.76 -35.65
CA PRO A 353 -40.90 -13.11 -35.09
C PRO A 353 -40.96 -13.05 -33.55
N SER A 354 -41.78 -13.92 -32.96
CA SER A 354 -41.94 -14.07 -31.51
C SER A 354 -40.73 -14.76 -30.87
N GLU A 355 -39.57 -14.09 -30.82
CA GLU A 355 -38.47 -14.51 -29.93
C GLU A 355 -38.51 -13.70 -28.63
N ALA A 356 -39.53 -13.98 -27.80
CA ALA A 356 -39.60 -13.50 -26.42
C ALA A 356 -38.71 -14.32 -25.45
N SER A 357 -37.77 -15.13 -25.96
CA SER A 357 -37.02 -16.09 -25.17
C SER A 357 -35.56 -15.70 -24.88
N ARG A 358 -35.09 -14.52 -25.29
CA ARG A 358 -33.70 -14.07 -25.03
C ARG A 358 -33.60 -12.88 -24.07
N CYS A 359 -34.34 -12.94 -22.97
CA CYS A 359 -34.13 -12.05 -21.82
C CYS A 359 -34.00 -12.87 -20.54
N TRP A 360 -32.96 -13.70 -20.43
CA TRP A 360 -32.46 -14.27 -19.17
C TRP A 360 -30.94 -14.42 -19.24
#